data_AF-A0A1T4XID9-F1
#
_entry.id   AF-A0A1T4XID9-F1
#
_cell.length_a   1.000
_cell.length_b   1.000
_cell.length_c   1.000
_cell.angle_alpha   90.00
_cell.angle_beta   90.00
_cell.angle_gamma   90.00
#
_symmetry.space_group_name_H-M   'P 1'
#
loop_
_entity.id
_entity.type
_entity.pdbx_description
1 polymer ?
#
loop_
_entity_poly.entity_id
_entity_poly.type
_entity_poly.pdbx_seq_one_letter_code
_entity_poly.pdbx_strand_id
1 'polypeptide(L)'
;MTPVELAAQLYDDVADFRRHLEAHLLHGYVHSTPAGFVMARPVCSTAPAEIIDPWHVFPREECDAWWIWLAAGDLGSLMHLFPYELPLIGWQRYWKGRPSVKFYSMEAVKKRLSF
;
A
#
# COMPACT_ATOMS: atom_id res chain seq x y z
N MET A 1 14.54 7.75 14.20
CA MET A 1 13.47 8.04 13.24
C MET A 1 12.59 6.82 13.13
N THR A 2 11.29 6.99 13.34
CA THR A 2 10.30 5.91 13.25
C THR A 2 10.02 5.54 11.78
N PRO A 3 9.47 4.35 11.50
CA PRO A 3 9.11 3.99 10.13
C PRO A 3 8.15 4.97 9.45
N VAL A 4 7.20 5.55 10.17
CA VAL A 4 6.27 6.55 9.62
C VAL A 4 6.99 7.87 9.29
N GLU A 5 7.95 8.30 10.12
CA GLU A 5 8.77 9.48 9.82
C GLU A 5 9.65 9.25 8.57
N LEU A 6 10.22 8.05 8.41
CA LEU A 6 10.96 7.68 7.20
C LEU A 6 10.06 7.68 5.96
N ALA A 7 8.86 7.13 6.07
CA ALA A 7 7.89 7.10 4.98
C ALA A 7 7.45 8.51 4.55
N ALA A 8 7.20 9.39 5.52
CA ALA A 8 6.78 10.77 5.28
C ALA A 8 7.82 11.61 4.53
N GLN A 9 9.11 11.25 4.57
CA GLN A 9 10.17 11.93 3.81
C GLN A 9 10.05 11.76 2.29
N LEU A 10 9.23 10.81 1.80
CA LEU A 10 8.94 10.68 0.37
C LEU A 10 7.98 11.75 -0.16
N TYR A 11 7.47 12.62 0.72
CA TYR A 11 6.61 13.73 0.39
C TYR A 11 7.37 15.04 0.49
N ASP A 12 7.21 15.89 -0.53
CA ASP A 12 7.71 17.26 -0.50
C ASP A 12 6.88 18.13 0.46
N ASP A 13 5.57 17.87 0.56
CA ASP A 13 4.64 18.55 1.46
C ASP A 13 4.02 17.58 2.48
N VAL A 14 4.15 17.92 3.76
CA VAL A 14 3.55 17.17 4.88
C VAL A 14 2.01 17.17 4.82
N ALA A 15 1.40 18.20 4.22
CA ALA A 15 -0.04 18.27 4.05
C ALA A 15 -0.54 17.16 3.11
N ASP A 16 0.19 16.87 2.02
CA ASP A 16 -0.14 15.79 1.09
C ASP A 16 0.01 14.42 1.76
N PHE A 17 1.07 14.23 2.55
CA PHE A 17 1.23 13.01 3.35
C PHE A 17 0.03 12.81 4.28
N ARG A 18 -0.38 13.85 5.02
CA ARG A 18 -1.52 13.79 5.95
C ARG A 18 -2.84 13.52 5.24
N ARG A 19 -3.06 14.15 4.08
CA ARG A 19 -4.25 13.92 3.25
C ARG A 19 -4.33 12.48 2.76
N HIS A 20 -3.22 11.91 2.31
CA HIS A 20 -3.19 10.50 1.89
C HIS A 20 -3.32 9.56 3.09
N LEU A 21 -2.72 9.89 4.23
CA LEU A 21 -2.89 9.14 5.47
C LEU A 21 -4.36 9.10 5.90
N GLU A 22 -5.05 10.23 5.86
CA GLU A 22 -6.48 10.32 6.17
C GLU A 22 -7.31 9.41 5.26
N ALA A 23 -7.07 9.44 3.94
CA ALA A 23 -7.78 8.57 3.00
C ALA A 23 -7.64 7.07 3.37
N HIS A 24 -6.46 6.64 3.82
CA HIS A 24 -6.22 5.26 4.24
C HIS A 24 -6.76 4.94 5.63
N LEU A 25 -6.88 5.93 6.53
CA LEU A 25 -7.58 5.74 7.79
C LEU A 25 -9.10 5.60 7.60
N LEU A 26 -9.67 6.28 6.60
CA LEU A 26 -11.11 6.25 6.30
C LEU A 26 -11.53 5.07 5.42
N HIS A 27 -10.71 4.72 4.42
CA HIS A 27 -11.11 3.81 3.34
C HIS A 27 -10.13 2.65 3.10
N GLY A 28 -9.11 2.53 3.95
CA GLY A 28 -8.10 1.49 3.85
C GLY A 28 -7.64 1.01 5.22
N TYR A 29 -6.35 0.74 5.31
CA TYR A 29 -5.70 0.24 6.50
C TYR A 29 -4.36 0.95 6.69
N VAL A 30 -4.12 1.35 7.93
CA VAL A 30 -2.85 1.91 8.37
C VAL A 30 -2.34 1.07 9.52
N HIS A 31 -1.15 0.49 9.36
CA HIS A 31 -0.44 -0.14 10.46
C HIS A 31 0.85 0.63 10.71
N SER A 32 1.05 1.04 11.95
CA SER A 32 2.23 1.78 12.40
C SER A 32 2.77 1.13 13.66
N THR A 33 3.89 0.42 13.53
CA THR A 33 4.57 -0.27 14.63
C THR A 33 6.04 0.16 14.67
N PRO A 34 6.79 -0.18 15.72
CA PRO A 34 8.24 0.04 15.73
C PRO A 34 8.98 -0.70 14.60
N ALA A 35 8.45 -1.83 14.12
CA ALA A 35 9.07 -2.65 13.08
C ALA A 35 8.78 -2.12 11.66
N GLY A 36 7.62 -1.49 11.45
CA GLY A 36 7.27 -0.97 10.14
C GLY A 36 6.01 -0.10 10.12
N PHE A 37 5.83 0.57 8.99
CA PHE A 37 4.67 1.38 8.66
C PHE A 37 4.14 0.98 7.29
N VAL A 38 2.81 0.91 7.13
CA VAL A 38 2.16 0.68 5.84
C VAL A 38 0.82 1.41 5.76
N MET A 39 0.56 2.02 4.60
CA MET A 39 -0.76 2.46 4.14
C MET A 39 -1.16 1.57 2.97
N ALA A 40 -2.25 0.82 3.16
CA ALA A 40 -2.74 -0.13 2.16
C ALA A 40 -4.25 -0.05 2.01
N ARG A 41 -4.76 -0.43 0.84
CA ARG A 41 -6.21 -0.54 0.60
C ARG A 41 -6.53 -1.63 -0.41
N PRO A 42 -7.71 -2.26 -0.33
CA PRO A 42 -8.18 -3.17 -1.37
C PRO A 42 -8.52 -2.39 -2.64
N VAL A 43 -8.16 -2.91 -3.82
CA VAL A 43 -8.44 -2.30 -5.13
C VAL A 43 -8.78 -3.36 -6.18
N CYS A 44 -9.34 -2.92 -7.31
CA CYS A 44 -9.48 -3.69 -8.54
C CYS A 44 -8.22 -3.53 -9.43
N SER A 45 -7.44 -4.60 -9.61
CA SER A 45 -6.13 -4.57 -10.28
C SER A 45 -6.18 -4.19 -11.76
N THR A 46 -7.35 -4.35 -12.38
CA THR A 46 -7.59 -4.05 -13.80
C THR A 46 -7.93 -2.57 -14.06
N ALA A 47 -8.02 -1.76 -13.01
CA ALA A 47 -8.46 -0.36 -13.05
C ALA A 47 -7.35 0.63 -12.58
N PRO A 48 -6.18 0.67 -13.24
CA PRO A 48 -4.97 1.36 -12.76
C PRO A 48 -5.11 2.88 -12.65
N ALA A 49 -6.03 3.50 -13.41
CA ALA A 49 -6.26 4.94 -13.36
C ALA A 49 -6.98 5.38 -12.08
N GLU A 50 -7.87 4.53 -11.54
CA GLU A 50 -8.57 4.82 -10.29
C GLU A 50 -7.72 4.47 -9.06
N ILE A 51 -6.81 3.48 -9.19
CA ILE A 51 -5.91 3.06 -8.11
C ILE A 51 -4.99 4.20 -7.63
N ILE A 52 -4.62 5.13 -8.51
CA ILE A 52 -3.74 6.26 -8.16
C ILE A 52 -4.45 7.39 -7.40
N ASP A 53 -5.78 7.38 -7.30
CA ASP A 53 -6.53 8.30 -6.43
C ASP A 53 -6.84 7.61 -5.08
N PRO A 54 -6.17 7.98 -3.98
CA PRO A 54 -6.33 7.33 -2.68
C PRO A 54 -7.73 7.51 -2.07
N TRP A 55 -8.55 8.43 -2.59
CA TRP A 55 -9.93 8.67 -2.15
C TRP A 55 -10.97 7.84 -2.91
N HIS A 56 -10.60 7.26 -4.05
CA HIS A 56 -11.49 6.36 -4.79
C HIS A 56 -11.70 5.05 -4.02
N VAL A 57 -12.96 4.65 -3.82
CA VAL A 57 -13.31 3.41 -3.11
C VAL A 57 -13.96 2.43 -4.07
N PHE A 58 -13.32 1.28 -4.25
CA PHE A 58 -13.87 0.18 -5.06
C PHE A 58 -14.94 -0.59 -4.27
N PRO A 59 -15.98 -1.11 -4.93
CA PRO A 59 -16.86 -2.12 -4.35
C PRO A 59 -16.05 -3.32 -3.87
N ARG A 60 -16.34 -3.83 -2.67
CA ARG A 60 -15.52 -4.86 -2.02
C ARG A 60 -15.43 -6.14 -2.85
N GLU A 61 -16.51 -6.49 -3.53
CA GLU A 61 -16.68 -7.65 -4.39
C GLU A 61 -15.84 -7.58 -5.68
N GLU A 62 -15.38 -6.39 -6.08
CA GLU A 62 -14.52 -6.18 -7.25
C GLU A 62 -13.03 -6.17 -6.87
N CYS A 63 -12.71 -6.08 -5.57
CA CYS A 63 -11.34 -5.99 -5.10
C CYS A 63 -10.63 -7.34 -5.15
N ASP A 64 -9.53 -7.39 -5.90
CA ASP A 64 -8.68 -8.57 -6.08
C ASP A 64 -7.22 -8.33 -5.63
N ALA A 65 -6.87 -7.10 -5.23
CA ALA A 65 -5.50 -6.76 -4.87
C ALA A 65 -5.39 -5.85 -3.63
N TRP A 66 -4.34 -6.07 -2.84
CA TRP A 66 -3.85 -5.08 -1.89
C TRP A 66 -2.97 -4.05 -2.60
N TRP A 67 -3.38 -2.79 -2.62
CA TRP A 67 -2.54 -1.69 -3.09
C TRP A 67 -1.78 -1.08 -1.92
N ILE A 68 -0.45 -1.12 -1.99
CA ILE A 68 0.45 -0.48 -1.04
C ILE A 68 0.74 0.93 -1.56
N TRP A 69 0.18 1.92 -0.89
CA TRP A 69 0.41 3.33 -1.21
C TRP A 69 1.78 3.79 -0.71
N LEU A 70 2.11 3.40 0.52
CA LEU A 70 3.38 3.75 1.16
C LEU A 70 3.73 2.68 2.20
N ALA A 71 5.01 2.32 2.28
CA ALA A 71 5.51 1.43 3.32
C ALA A 71 6.96 1.76 3.67
N ALA A 72 7.35 1.50 4.93
CA ALA A 72 8.72 1.60 5.41
C ALA A 72 8.98 0.59 6.52
N GLY A 73 10.22 0.10 6.64
CA GLY A 73 10.60 -0.93 7.61
C GLY A 73 10.31 -2.34 7.11
N ASP A 74 10.05 -3.27 8.05
CA ASP A 74 9.80 -4.68 7.75
C ASP A 74 8.34 -4.93 7.37
N LEU A 75 8.03 -4.84 6.07
CA LEU A 75 6.70 -5.13 5.55
C LEU A 75 6.29 -6.60 5.78
N GLY A 76 7.25 -7.54 5.81
CA GLY A 76 6.97 -8.95 6.10
C GLY A 76 6.33 -9.13 7.47
N SER A 77 6.85 -8.42 8.47
CA SER A 77 6.25 -8.36 9.81
C SER A 77 4.85 -7.76 9.85
N LEU A 78 4.42 -6.99 8.84
CA LEU A 78 3.09 -6.36 8.82
C LEU A 78 2.05 -7.16 8.04
N MET A 79 2.47 -8.13 7.22
CA MET A 79 1.56 -8.88 6.33
C MET A 79 0.45 -9.61 7.08
N HIS A 80 0.71 -10.06 8.31
CA HIS A 80 -0.26 -10.76 9.14
C HIS A 80 -1.33 -9.83 9.74
N LEU A 81 -1.15 -8.50 9.65
CA LEU A 81 -2.11 -7.50 10.13
C LEU A 81 -3.19 -7.20 9.09
N PHE A 82 -3.01 -7.63 7.84
CA PHE A 82 -4.03 -7.44 6.81
C PHE A 82 -5.25 -8.29 7.15
N PRO A 83 -6.46 -7.70 7.15
CA PRO A 83 -7.66 -8.29 7.75
C PRO A 83 -8.23 -9.48 6.98
N TYR A 84 -7.87 -9.64 5.71
CA TYR A 84 -8.30 -10.74 4.85
C TYR A 84 -7.34 -10.91 3.67
N GLU A 85 -7.40 -12.09 3.06
CA GLU A 85 -6.55 -12.43 1.93
C GLU A 85 -7.11 -11.88 0.62
N LEU A 86 -6.22 -11.34 -0.21
CA LEU A 86 -6.46 -11.03 -1.62
C LEU A 86 -5.35 -11.71 -2.44
N PRO A 87 -5.67 -12.18 -3.66
CA PRO A 87 -4.71 -12.94 -4.46
C PRO A 87 -3.52 -12.10 -4.96
N LEU A 88 -3.67 -10.78 -5.03
CA LEU A 88 -2.65 -9.88 -5.53
C LEU A 88 -2.21 -8.84 -4.49
N ILE A 89 -0.99 -8.34 -4.68
CA ILE A 89 -0.45 -7.16 -3.99
C ILE A 89 0.30 -6.30 -5.00
N GLY A 90 0.18 -4.99 -4.91
CA GLY A 90 0.82 -4.07 -5.85
C GLY A 90 1.25 -2.76 -5.23
N TRP A 91 2.15 -2.08 -5.94
CA TRP A 91 2.62 -0.73 -5.62
C TRP A 91 3.12 -0.03 -6.88
N GLN A 92 3.27 1.29 -6.80
CA GLN A 92 3.82 2.07 -7.90
C GLN A 92 5.33 1.86 -7.99
N ARG A 93 5.82 1.61 -9.21
CA ARG A 93 7.24 1.54 -9.53
C ARG A 93 7.61 2.57 -10.58
N TYR A 94 8.78 3.17 -10.44
CA TYR A 94 9.35 4.02 -11.48
C TYR A 94 10.27 3.19 -12.37
N TRP A 95 10.00 3.20 -13.68
CA TRP A 95 10.87 2.60 -14.69
C TRP A 95 11.20 3.63 -15.76
N LYS A 96 12.50 3.90 -15.97
CA LYS A 96 12.97 4.94 -16.91
C LYS A 96 12.25 6.29 -16.72
N GLY A 97 12.04 6.69 -15.47
CA GLY A 97 11.37 7.95 -15.10
C GLY A 97 9.84 7.95 -15.25
N ARG A 98 9.21 6.84 -15.63
CA ARG A 98 7.75 6.74 -15.77
C ARG A 98 7.15 5.91 -14.63
N PRO A 99 6.08 6.38 -13.96
CA PRO A 99 5.36 5.58 -12.99
C PRO A 99 4.64 4.43 -13.69
N SER A 100 4.61 3.27 -13.04
CA SER A 100 3.90 2.09 -13.50
C SER A 100 3.31 1.35 -12.30
N VAL A 101 2.02 1.06 -12.38
CA VAL A 101 1.31 0.21 -11.42
C VAL A 101 1.76 -1.24 -11.68
N LYS A 102 2.24 -1.92 -10.65
CA LYS A 102 2.66 -3.32 -10.75
C LYS A 102 1.98 -4.15 -9.67
N PHE A 103 1.44 -5.29 -10.10
CA PHE A 103 0.87 -6.30 -9.24
C PHE A 103 1.69 -7.58 -9.29
N TYR A 104 1.69 -8.28 -8.17
CA TYR A 104 2.36 -9.54 -7.95
C TYR A 104 1.39 -10.51 -7.25
N SER A 105 1.59 -11.81 -7.45
CA SER A 105 0.91 -12.82 -6.65
C SER A 105 1.25 -12.63 -5.17
N MET A 106 0.22 -12.54 -4.32
CA MET A 106 0.37 -12.46 -2.88
C MET A 106 1.11 -13.68 -2.33
N GLU A 107 0.83 -14.87 -2.86
CA GLU A 107 1.54 -16.10 -2.49
C GLU A 107 3.04 -16.01 -2.80
N ALA A 108 3.39 -15.49 -3.98
CA ALA A 108 4.79 -15.31 -4.38
C ALA A 108 5.51 -14.28 -3.52
N VAL A 109 4.82 -13.22 -3.09
CA VAL A 109 5.38 -12.20 -2.18
C VAL A 109 5.57 -12.79 -0.78
N LYS A 110 4.57 -13.50 -0.22
CA LYS A 110 4.68 -14.18 1.08
C LYS A 110 5.89 -15.11 1.10
N LYS A 111 6.11 -15.94 0.07
CA LYS A 111 7.29 -16.83 -0.05
C LYS A 111 8.64 -16.12 -0.04
N ARG A 112 8.70 -14.84 -0.45
CA ARG A 112 9.92 -14.03 -0.46
C ARG A 112 10.16 -13.25 0.82
N LEU A 113 9.08 -12.95 1.55
CA LEU A 113 9.12 -12.24 2.83
C LEU A 113 9.23 -13.19 4.03
N SER A 114 8.82 -14.45 3.88
CA SER A 114 9.05 -15.51 4.85
C SER A 114 10.52 -15.95 4.79
N PHE A 115 11.22 -15.84 5.92
CA PHE A 115 12.57 -16.39 6.15
C PHE A 115 12.55 -17.92 6.17
#